data_AF-A0A370EJP3-F1
#
_entry.id   AF-A0A370EJP3-F1
#
_cell.length_a   1.000
_cell.length_b   1.000
_cell.length_c   1.000
_cell.angle_alpha   90.00
_cell.angle_beta   90.00
_cell.angle_gamma   90.00
#
_symmetry.space_group_name_H-M   'P 1'
#
loop_
_entity.id
_entity.type
_entity.pdbx_description
1 polymer ?
#
loop_
_entity_poly.entity_id
_entity_poly.type
_entity_poly.pdbx_seq_one_letter_code
_entity_poly.pdbx_strand_id
1 'polypeptide(L)'
;MTKSEKKALLNKLIADFLATSDASERAEIRDNIFKELNKLPLSSHDRNHTEDEMDLWLYNIDRFIKDPKNTAAHTSVIADFEEIIKVVDISLLAN
;
A
#
# COMPACT_ATOMS: atom_id res chain seq x y z
N MET A 1 9.56 -14.98 5.28
CA MET A 1 9.77 -13.54 5.50
C MET A 1 9.17 -13.21 6.85
N THR A 2 9.94 -12.58 7.73
CA THR A 2 9.44 -12.08 9.02
C THR A 2 8.56 -10.87 8.80
N LYS A 3 7.79 -10.51 9.83
CA LYS A 3 7.00 -9.27 9.83
C LYS A 3 7.87 -8.02 9.55
N SER A 4 9.06 -7.96 10.14
CA SER A 4 10.01 -6.86 9.95
C SER A 4 10.53 -6.77 8.51
N GLU A 5 10.88 -7.91 7.90
CA GLU A 5 11.30 -7.97 6.49
C GLU A 5 10.16 -7.54 5.56
N LYS A 6 8.92 -7.93 5.86
CA LYS A 6 7.75 -7.56 5.07
C LYS A 6 7.46 -6.06 5.15
N LYS A 7 7.53 -5.49 6.35
CA LYS A 7 7.41 -4.04 6.57
C LYS A 7 8.52 -3.28 5.85
N ALA A 8 9.76 -3.77 5.90
CA ALA A 8 10.89 -3.18 5.17
C ALA A 8 10.67 -3.22 3.65
N LEU A 9 10.19 -4.35 3.11
CA LEU A 9 9.85 -4.48 1.68
C LEU A 9 8.77 -3.49 1.26
N LEU A 10 7.67 -3.40 2.01
CA LEU A 10 6.58 -2.47 1.70
C LEU A 10 7.02 -1.01 1.81
N ASN A 11 7.78 -0.65 2.85
CA ASN A 11 8.37 0.69 2.96
C ASN A 11 9.28 1.02 1.77
N LYS A 12 10.06 0.05 1.28
CA LYS A 12 10.89 0.24 0.09
C LYS A 12 10.02 0.51 -1.14
N LEU A 13 9.00 -0.32 -1.39
CA LEU A 13 8.09 -0.12 -2.53
C LEU A 13 7.37 1.23 -2.46
N ILE A 14 6.94 1.66 -1.27
CA ILE A 14 6.33 2.97 -1.05
C ILE A 14 7.32 4.10 -1.35
N ALA A 15 8.57 3.99 -0.89
CA ALA A 15 9.60 4.98 -1.18
C ALA A 15 9.91 5.05 -2.69
N ASP A 16 10.03 3.89 -3.34
CA ASP A 16 10.24 3.79 -4.79
C ASP A 16 9.06 4.44 -5.53
N PHE A 17 7.81 4.16 -5.12
CA PHE A 17 6.61 4.77 -5.69
C PHE A 17 6.63 6.31 -5.64
N LEU A 18 7.01 6.88 -4.50
CA LEU A 18 7.06 8.32 -4.28
C LEU A 18 8.20 8.99 -5.07
N ALA A 19 9.32 8.27 -5.29
CA ALA A 19 10.48 8.76 -6.01
C ALA A 19 10.36 8.63 -7.53
N THR A 20 9.63 7.63 -8.03
CA THR A 20 9.37 7.43 -9.46
C THR A 20 8.57 8.60 -10.01
N SER A 21 8.85 9.05 -11.23
CA SER A 21 8.07 10.11 -11.90
C SER A 21 7.23 9.59 -13.07
N ASP A 22 7.60 8.43 -13.63
CA ASP A 22 6.85 7.77 -14.70
C ASP A 22 5.56 7.14 -14.16
N ALA A 23 4.46 7.36 -14.88
CA ALA A 23 3.14 6.92 -14.46
C ALA A 23 2.95 5.40 -14.62
N SER A 24 3.57 4.79 -15.63
CA SER A 24 3.50 3.35 -15.87
C SER A 24 4.28 2.60 -14.79
N GLU A 25 5.50 3.05 -14.50
CA GLU A 25 6.32 2.48 -13.43
C GLU A 25 5.65 2.63 -12.06
N ARG A 26 5.01 3.78 -11.77
CA ARG A 26 4.22 3.94 -10.53
C ARG A 26 3.06 2.96 -10.44
N ALA A 27 2.35 2.73 -11.54
CA ALA A 27 1.26 1.77 -11.58
C ALA A 27 1.76 0.34 -11.29
N GLU A 28 2.91 -0.04 -11.83
CA GLU A 28 3.54 -1.34 -11.55
C GLU A 28 3.96 -1.46 -10.07
N ILE A 29 4.55 -0.42 -9.49
CA ILE A 29 4.94 -0.41 -8.07
C ILE A 29 3.70 -0.51 -7.17
N ARG A 30 2.64 0.25 -7.46
CA ARG A 30 1.33 0.13 -6.79
C ARG A 30 0.84 -1.31 -6.83
N ASP A 31 0.79 -1.93 -8.01
CA ASP A 31 0.33 -3.32 -8.13
C ASP A 31 1.17 -4.29 -7.31
N ASN A 32 2.48 -4.04 -7.19
CA ASN A 32 3.36 -4.83 -6.32
C ASN A 32 3.04 -4.63 -4.84
N ILE A 33 2.73 -3.41 -4.39
CA ILE A 33 2.28 -3.15 -3.01
C ILE A 33 1.02 -3.98 -2.69
N PHE A 34 -0.01 -3.91 -3.55
CA PHE A 34 -1.25 -4.66 -3.33
C PHE A 34 -1.08 -6.17 -3.43
N LYS A 35 -0.23 -6.67 -4.33
CA LYS A 35 0.14 -8.10 -4.37
C LYS A 35 0.80 -8.53 -3.07
N GLU A 36 1.64 -7.70 -2.48
CA GLU A 36 2.30 -8.02 -1.21
C GLU A 36 1.31 -7.98 -0.04
N LEU A 37 0.35 -7.04 -0.02
CA LEU A 37 -0.74 -7.00 0.98
C LEU A 37 -1.62 -8.24 0.93
N ASN A 38 -2.05 -8.67 -0.27
CA ASN A 38 -2.89 -9.86 -0.46
C ASN A 38 -2.22 -11.18 -0.03
N LYS A 39 -0.89 -11.18 0.14
CA LYS A 39 -0.14 -12.35 0.65
C LYS A 39 -0.06 -12.39 2.18
N LEU A 40 -0.58 -11.39 2.89
CA LEU A 40 -0.52 -11.36 4.36
C LEU A 40 -1.47 -12.41 4.97
N PRO A 41 -1.04 -13.12 6.02
CA PRO A 41 -1.87 -14.09 6.73
C PRO A 41 -2.84 -13.35 7.67
N LEU A 42 -3.84 -12.68 7.11
CA LEU A 42 -4.88 -11.97 7.86
C LEU A 42 -5.97 -12.93 8.37
N SER A 43 -6.61 -12.58 9.49
CA SER A 43 -7.87 -13.24 9.89
C SER A 43 -8.95 -13.00 8.84
N SER A 44 -10.00 -13.82 8.81
CA SER A 44 -11.14 -13.56 7.90
C SER A 44 -11.80 -12.21 8.17
N HIS A 45 -11.80 -11.74 9.42
CA HIS A 45 -12.35 -10.44 9.78
C HIS A 45 -11.46 -9.29 9.26
N ASP A 46 -10.15 -9.36 9.53
CA ASP A 46 -9.19 -8.34 9.10
C ASP A 46 -9.05 -8.29 7.59
N ARG A 47 -9.15 -9.45 6.91
CA ARG A 47 -9.13 -9.53 5.45
C ARG A 47 -10.31 -8.77 4.85
N ASN A 48 -11.53 -9.03 5.30
CA ASN A 48 -12.70 -8.35 4.75
C ASN A 48 -12.61 -6.83 4.94
N HIS A 49 -12.17 -6.40 6.13
CA HIS A 49 -11.96 -4.98 6.39
C HIS A 49 -10.86 -4.38 5.49
N THR A 50 -9.75 -5.09 5.32
CA THR A 50 -8.64 -4.66 4.45
C THR A 50 -9.07 -4.60 2.98
N GLU A 51 -9.89 -5.55 2.51
CA GLU A 51 -10.41 -5.56 1.13
C GLU A 51 -11.28 -4.33 0.85
N ASP A 52 -12.15 -3.93 1.80
CA ASP A 52 -12.95 -2.71 1.68
C ASP A 52 -12.07 -1.45 1.62
N GLU A 53 -11.00 -1.39 2.42
CA GLU A 53 -10.05 -0.27 2.42
C GLU A 53 -9.16 -0.24 1.18
N MET A 54 -8.81 -1.41 0.63
CA MET A 54 -7.97 -1.54 -0.55
C MET A 54 -8.57 -0.83 -1.78
N ASP A 55 -9.89 -0.86 -1.95
CA ASP A 55 -10.56 -0.14 -3.04
C ASP A 55 -10.39 1.37 -2.91
N LEU A 56 -10.47 1.91 -1.68
CA LEU A 56 -10.25 3.33 -1.42
C LEU A 56 -8.79 3.72 -1.64
N TRP A 57 -7.85 2.92 -1.14
CA TRP A 57 -6.41 3.14 -1.35
C TRP A 57 -6.07 3.11 -2.83
N LEU A 58 -6.59 2.13 -3.57
CA LEU A 58 -6.39 2.01 -5.01
C LEU A 58 -6.88 3.25 -5.74
N TYR A 59 -8.08 3.74 -5.40
CA TYR A 59 -8.64 4.95 -5.98
C TYR A 59 -7.75 6.18 -5.73
N ASN A 60 -7.28 6.39 -4.49
CA ASN A 60 -6.44 7.54 -4.14
C ASN A 60 -5.08 7.46 -4.81
N ILE A 61 -4.45 6.28 -4.83
CA ILE A 61 -3.17 6.05 -5.49
C ILE A 61 -3.29 6.30 -7.00
N ASP A 62 -4.35 5.82 -7.65
CA ASP A 62 -4.59 6.06 -9.07
C ASP A 62 -4.82 7.54 -9.39
N ARG A 63 -5.54 8.23 -8.52
CA ARG A 63 -5.73 9.68 -8.63
C ARG A 63 -4.39 10.41 -8.53
N PHE A 64 -3.50 10.01 -7.63
CA PHE A 64 -2.16 10.57 -7.52
C PHE A 64 -1.27 10.23 -8.74
N ILE A 65 -1.36 9.02 -9.30
CA ILE A 65 -0.64 8.67 -10.53
C ILE A 65 -1.08 9.57 -11.69
N LYS A 66 -2.38 9.84 -11.82
CA LYS A 66 -2.93 10.71 -12.87
C LYS A 66 -2.56 12.18 -12.70
N ASP A 67 -2.53 12.67 -11.46
CA ASP A 67 -2.21 14.05 -11.15
C ASP A 67 -1.37 14.17 -9.86
N PRO A 68 -0.05 13.98 -9.95
CA PRO A 68 0.83 13.96 -8.78
C PRO A 68 1.08 15.34 -8.18
N LYS A 69 0.65 16.42 -8.85
CA LYS A 69 0.70 17.78 -8.31
C LYS A 69 -0.51 18.09 -7.43
N ASN A 70 -1.53 17.24 -7.43
CA ASN A 70 -2.71 17.40 -6.61
C ASN A 70 -2.39 17.18 -5.13
N THR A 71 -2.31 18.26 -4.36
CA THR A 71 -1.98 18.21 -2.94
C THR A 71 -2.94 17.32 -2.15
N ALA A 72 -4.24 17.37 -2.45
CA ALA A 72 -5.22 16.52 -1.76
C ALA A 72 -4.99 15.03 -2.06
N ALA A 73 -4.70 14.67 -3.31
CA ALA A 73 -4.38 13.29 -3.67
C ALA A 73 -3.08 12.82 -3.00
N HIS A 74 -2.05 13.69 -2.94
CA HIS A 74 -0.81 13.38 -2.24
C HIS A 74 -1.06 13.14 -0.75
N THR A 75 -1.81 14.00 -0.07
CA THR A 75 -2.15 13.82 1.36
C THR A 75 -2.90 12.51 1.60
N SER A 76 -3.90 12.18 0.78
CA SER A 76 -4.63 10.91 0.88
C SER A 76 -3.70 9.71 0.71
N VAL A 77 -2.86 9.70 -0.32
CA VAL A 77 -1.95 8.57 -0.59
C VAL A 77 -0.93 8.35 0.53
N ILE A 78 -0.40 9.42 1.13
CA ILE A 78 0.52 9.27 2.27
C ILE A 78 -0.20 8.63 3.46
N ALA A 79 -1.44 9.05 3.77
CA ALA A 79 -2.23 8.44 4.83
C ALA A 79 -2.56 6.97 4.53
N ASP A 80 -2.93 6.65 3.29
CA ASP A 80 -3.20 5.28 2.85
C ASP A 80 -1.95 4.39 3.00
N PHE A 81 -0.77 4.90 2.66
CA PHE A 81 0.48 4.16 2.87
C PHE A 81 0.81 3.90 4.35
N GLU A 82 0.48 4.83 5.25
CA GLU A 82 0.62 4.61 6.68
C GLU A 82 -0.32 3.49 7.18
N GLU A 83 -1.56 3.46 6.72
CA GLU A 83 -2.53 2.40 7.03
C GLU A 83 -2.10 1.04 6.46
N ILE A 84 -1.62 1.00 5.21
CA ILE A 84 -1.05 -0.21 4.59
C ILE A 84 0.06 -0.82 5.46
N ILE A 85 0.93 0.02 6.03
CA ILE A 85 1.98 -0.44 6.93
C ILE A 85 1.42 -0.95 8.26
N LYS A 86 0.34 -0.34 8.78
CA LYS A 86 -0.36 -0.84 9.98
C LYS A 86 -1.07 -2.16 9.72
N VAL A 87 -1.54 -2.45 8.50
CA VAL A 87 -2.10 -3.77 8.13
C VAL A 87 -1.08 -4.89 8.35
N VAL A 88 0.19 -4.65 8.03
CA VAL A 88 1.27 -5.59 8.35
C VAL A 88 1.37 -5.81 9.84
N ASP A 89 1.12 -4.77 10.64
CA ASP A 89 1.17 -4.83 12.09
C ASP A 89 0.07 -5.71 12.71
N ILE A 90 -1.12 -5.71 12.11
CA ILE A 90 -2.30 -6.48 12.55
C ILE A 90 -2.45 -7.86 11.88
N SER A 91 -1.73 -8.14 10.79
CA SER A 91 -1.78 -9.46 10.15
C SER A 91 -1.49 -10.57 11.17
N LEU A 92 -2.40 -11.56 11.27
CA LEU A 92 -2.40 -12.57 12.32
C LEU A 92 -1.11 -13.39 12.30
N LEU A 93 -0.24 -13.01 13.23
CA LEU A 93 0.72 -13.79 14.02
C LEU A 93 1.88 -14.51 13.31
N ALA A 94 3.06 -14.13 13.82
CA ALA A 94 4.21 -14.98 14.14
C ALA A 94 5.06 -15.52 12.98
N ASN A 95 5.97 -14.66 12.52
CA ASN A 95 7.40 -14.89 12.75
C ASN A 95 8.09 -13.57 13.07
#